data_AF-A0A9R0HV53-F1
#
_entry.id   AF-A0A9R0HV53-F1
#
_cell.length_a   1.000
_cell.length_b   1.000
_cell.length_c   1.000
_cell.angle_alpha   90.00
_cell.angle_beta   90.00
_cell.angle_gamma   90.00
#
_symmetry.space_group_name_H-M   'P 1'
#
loop_
_entity.id
_entity.type
_entity.pdbx_description
1 polymer ?
#
loop_
_entity_poly.entity_id
_entity_poly.type
_entity_poly.pdbx_seq_one_letter_code
_entity_poly.pdbx_strand_id
1 'polypeptide(L)'
;MAMSSWKQKEFAFIIIYAICFYIFIIYRSLKLSHDHYQQLRGLRPGWVANRLNDVSDGQWRNFRGNIPILSAVFGAFTALATSLRKFYHLRASGMSIVWLLISLIYLIYLHGACILFILSIASLNFLLVKIFARTKYFPYVLWTFNVFFLIFNRVYEGYSFSILGHQWAYLDSFRGTFRWHICFNFELVRWMCCLI
;
A
#
# COMPACT_ATOMS: atom_id res chain seq x y z
N MET A 1 11.82 28.57 17.28
CA MET A 1 10.59 29.28 16.85
C MET A 1 9.48 28.89 17.81
N ALA A 2 9.18 29.72 18.82
CA ALA A 2 8.16 29.39 19.82
C ALA A 2 6.77 29.39 19.15
N MET A 3 6.04 28.28 19.23
CA MET A 3 4.66 28.21 18.74
C MET A 3 3.80 29.20 19.53
N SER A 4 2.91 29.93 18.84
CA SER A 4 2.01 30.86 19.53
C SER A 4 1.11 30.07 20.50
N SER A 5 0.83 30.64 21.67
CA SER A 5 -0.01 30.04 22.71
C SER A 5 -1.39 29.60 22.17
N TRP A 6 -1.90 30.30 21.16
CA TRP A 6 -3.13 29.98 20.46
C TRP A 6 -3.07 28.65 19.69
N LYS A 7 -2.02 28.45 18.88
CA LYS A 7 -1.82 27.20 18.14
C LYS A 7 -1.64 25.99 19.07
N GLN A 8 -1.05 26.20 20.24
CA GLN A 8 -0.89 25.14 21.24
C GLN A 8 -2.24 24.75 21.89
N LYS A 9 -3.12 25.72 22.12
CA LYS A 9 -4.48 25.46 22.63
C LYS A 9 -5.38 24.77 21.61
N GLU A 10 -5.31 25.19 20.34
CA GLU A 10 -6.01 24.52 19.23
C GLU A 10 -5.57 23.07 19.09
N PHE A 11 -4.26 22.81 19.13
CA PHE A 11 -3.72 21.46 19.07
C PHE A 11 -4.19 20.58 20.25
N ALA A 12 -4.17 21.13 21.46
CA ALA A 12 -4.68 20.43 22.64
C ALA A 12 -6.18 20.11 22.51
N PHE A 13 -6.97 21.04 22.00
CA PHE A 13 -8.40 20.83 21.72
C PHE A 13 -8.62 19.71 20.70
N ILE A 14 -7.86 19.68 19.61
CA ILE A 14 -7.94 18.61 18.59
C ILE A 14 -7.60 17.24 19.20
N ILE A 15 -6.58 17.17 20.05
CA ILE A 15 -6.22 15.92 20.74
C ILE A 15 -7.36 15.46 21.66
N ILE A 16 -7.90 16.36 22.49
CA ILE A 16 -8.99 16.03 23.41
C ILE A 16 -10.21 15.56 22.62
N TYR A 17 -10.58 16.29 21.56
CA TYR A 17 -11.65 15.91 20.65
C TYR A 17 -11.41 14.52 20.05
N ALA A 18 -10.21 14.24 19.55
CA ALA A 18 -9.87 12.94 18.97
C ALA A 18 -10.01 11.82 20.02
N ILE A 19 -9.50 12.02 21.24
CA ILE A 19 -9.63 11.05 22.33
C ILE A 19 -11.10 10.80 22.66
N CYS A 20 -11.89 11.86 22.88
CA CYS A 20 -13.33 11.73 23.17
C CYS A 20 -14.08 11.03 22.03
N PHE A 21 -13.77 11.38 20.78
CA PHE A 21 -14.34 10.75 19.59
C PHE A 21 -14.01 9.24 19.54
N TYR A 22 -12.75 8.87 19.72
CA TYR A 22 -12.36 7.45 19.73
C TYR A 22 -13.01 6.68 20.87
N ILE A 23 -13.07 7.25 22.08
CA ILE A 23 -13.78 6.63 23.21
C ILE A 23 -15.26 6.42 22.86
N PHE A 24 -15.92 7.43 22.29
CA PHE A 24 -17.32 7.33 21.88
C PHE A 24 -17.53 6.24 20.83
N ILE A 25 -16.70 6.19 19.79
CA ILE A 25 -16.78 5.18 18.72
C ILE A 25 -16.54 3.78 19.28
N ILE A 26 -15.53 3.60 20.14
CA ILE A 26 -15.25 2.31 20.77
C ILE A 26 -16.43 1.88 21.64
N TYR A 27 -16.93 2.77 22.50
CA TYR A 27 -18.08 2.48 23.34
C TYR A 27 -19.31 2.08 22.52
N ARG A 28 -19.64 2.84 21.47
CA ARG A 28 -20.77 2.55 20.58
C ARG A 28 -20.59 1.21 19.86
N SER A 29 -19.38 0.92 19.39
CA SER A 29 -19.06 -0.33 18.71
C SER A 29 -19.17 -1.53 19.65
N LEU A 30 -18.67 -1.41 20.88
CA LEU A 30 -18.79 -2.44 21.91
C LEU A 30 -20.24 -2.67 22.32
N LYS A 31 -21.02 -1.60 22.51
CA LYS A 31 -22.45 -1.69 22.82
C LYS A 31 -23.20 -2.42 21.69
N LEU A 32 -22.99 -2.01 20.45
CA LEU A 32 -23.63 -2.63 19.29
C LEU A 32 -23.25 -4.12 19.16
N SER A 33 -21.97 -4.44 19.40
CA SER A 33 -21.47 -5.81 19.39
C SER A 33 -22.08 -6.66 20.50
N HIS A 34 -22.36 -6.08 21.68
CA HIS A 34 -23.02 -6.78 22.78
C HIS A 34 -24.49 -7.05 22.45
N ASP A 35 -25.21 -6.02 21.98
CA ASP A 35 -26.63 -6.09 21.65
C ASP A 35 -26.93 -7.10 20.52
N HIS A 36 -26.01 -7.25 19.54
CA HIS A 36 -26.19 -8.12 18.37
C HIS A 36 -25.31 -9.38 18.39
N TYR A 37 -24.69 -9.72 19.53
CA TYR A 37 -23.72 -10.83 19.61
C TYR A 37 -24.29 -12.17 19.12
N GLN A 38 -25.53 -12.47 19.50
CA GLN A 38 -26.21 -13.73 19.15
C GLN A 38 -26.55 -13.86 17.65
N GLN A 39 -26.50 -12.75 16.91
CA GLN A 39 -26.81 -12.72 15.47
C GLN A 39 -25.57 -12.86 14.59
N LEU A 40 -24.36 -12.90 15.18
CA LEU A 40 -23.10 -13.02 14.47
C LEU A 40 -22.98 -14.42 13.82
N ARG A 41 -22.96 -14.46 12.49
CA ARG A 41 -22.70 -15.68 11.71
C ARG A 41 -21.26 -15.67 11.23
N GLY A 42 -20.66 -16.86 11.11
CA GLY A 42 -19.30 -16.99 10.58
C GLY A 42 -18.19 -16.70 11.59
N LEU A 43 -18.46 -16.86 12.90
CA LEU A 43 -17.40 -16.90 13.90
C LEU A 43 -16.67 -18.25 13.84
N ARG A 44 -15.34 -18.24 13.72
CA ARG A 44 -14.50 -19.44 13.76
C ARG A 44 -13.33 -19.26 14.73
N PRO A 45 -12.87 -20.33 15.42
CA PRO A 45 -11.64 -20.28 16.19
C PRO A 45 -10.47 -19.87 15.30
N GLY A 46 -9.64 -18.93 15.75
CA GLY A 46 -8.43 -18.54 15.03
C GLY A 46 -7.15 -18.82 15.79
N TRP A 47 -6.03 -18.50 15.15
CA TRP A 47 -4.68 -18.81 15.62
C TRP A 47 -4.24 -18.08 16.90
N VAL A 48 -4.94 -17.01 17.30
CA VAL A 48 -4.64 -16.26 18.52
C VAL A 48 -5.46 -16.80 19.68
N ALA A 49 -4.85 -17.63 20.52
CA ALA A 49 -5.43 -18.15 21.77
C ALA A 49 -6.85 -18.75 21.60
N ASN A 50 -7.12 -19.40 20.46
CA ASN A 50 -8.42 -19.97 20.09
C ASN A 50 -9.61 -18.99 20.19
N ARG A 51 -9.36 -17.67 20.17
CA ARG A 51 -10.44 -16.69 20.18
C ARG A 51 -11.31 -16.86 18.93
N LEU A 52 -12.62 -16.81 19.11
CA LEU A 52 -13.58 -16.77 18.01
C LEU A 52 -13.38 -15.47 17.23
N ASN A 53 -13.29 -15.60 15.92
CA ASN A 53 -13.06 -14.46 15.03
C ASN A 53 -14.08 -14.47 13.92
N ASP A 54 -14.47 -13.27 13.51
CA ASP A 54 -15.30 -13.07 12.35
C ASP A 54 -14.52 -13.42 11.08
N VAL A 55 -15.05 -14.38 10.31
CA VAL A 55 -14.52 -14.78 9.00
C VAL A 55 -15.53 -14.54 7.88
N SER A 56 -16.61 -13.80 8.15
CA SER A 56 -17.63 -13.44 7.15
C SER A 56 -17.05 -12.50 6.09
N ASP A 57 -16.25 -11.53 6.52
CA ASP A 57 -15.55 -10.60 5.63
C ASP A 57 -14.31 -11.27 4.99
N GLY A 58 -14.28 -11.31 3.65
CA GLY A 58 -13.19 -11.93 2.90
C GLY A 58 -11.87 -11.16 2.96
N GLN A 59 -11.91 -9.83 3.04
CA GLN A 59 -10.73 -8.98 3.13
C GLN A 59 -10.06 -9.11 4.50
N TRP A 60 -10.85 -9.01 5.59
CA TRP A 60 -10.37 -9.20 6.95
C TRP A 60 -9.80 -10.61 7.15
N ARG A 61 -10.51 -11.64 6.67
CA ARG A 61 -10.06 -13.03 6.73
C ARG A 61 -8.73 -13.23 6.01
N ASN A 62 -8.57 -12.69 4.80
CA ASN A 62 -7.33 -12.81 4.03
C ASN A 62 -6.18 -12.06 4.71
N PHE A 63 -6.40 -10.79 5.10
CA PHE A 63 -5.39 -10.00 5.80
C PHE A 63 -4.90 -10.71 7.06
N ARG A 64 -5.83 -11.08 7.95
CA ARG A 64 -5.50 -11.72 9.22
C ARG A 64 -4.88 -13.10 9.07
N GLY A 65 -5.36 -13.90 8.11
CA GLY A 65 -4.80 -15.22 7.81
C GLY A 65 -3.34 -15.12 7.37
N ASN A 66 -2.97 -14.03 6.69
CA ASN A 66 -1.61 -13.79 6.22
C ASN A 66 -0.72 -13.05 7.25
N ILE A 67 -1.25 -12.48 8.35
CA ILE A 67 -0.45 -11.76 9.36
C ILE A 67 0.76 -12.57 9.84
N PRO A 68 0.66 -13.86 10.23
CA PRO A 68 1.83 -14.62 10.68
C PRO A 68 2.91 -14.74 9.61
N ILE A 69 2.53 -15.04 8.36
CA ILE A 69 3.45 -15.19 7.23
C ILE A 69 4.09 -13.83 6.92
N LEU A 70 3.30 -12.76 6.82
CA LEU A 70 3.78 -11.40 6.61
C LEU A 70 4.75 -10.96 7.70
N SER A 71 4.46 -11.30 8.97
CA SER A 71 5.34 -10.98 10.10
C SER A 71 6.66 -11.73 10.02
N ALA A 72 6.63 -13.01 9.65
CA ALA A 72 7.84 -13.80 9.45
C ALA A 72 8.70 -13.26 8.30
N VAL A 73 8.09 -12.92 7.16
CA VAL A 73 8.77 -12.33 6.00
C VAL A 73 9.38 -10.98 6.36
N PHE A 74 8.64 -10.11 7.06
CA PHE A 74 9.14 -8.82 7.52
C PHE A 74 10.30 -8.97 8.52
N GLY A 75 10.20 -9.94 9.44
CA GLY A 75 11.27 -10.29 10.36
C GLY A 75 12.53 -10.78 9.63
N ALA A 76 12.38 -11.68 8.67
CA ALA A 76 13.50 -12.17 7.86
C ALA A 76 14.16 -11.05 7.04
N PHE A 77 13.35 -10.18 6.42
CA PHE A 77 13.81 -9.02 5.66
C PHE A 77 14.61 -8.05 6.53
N THR A 78 14.08 -7.68 7.70
CA THR A 78 14.75 -6.75 8.63
C THR A 78 16.03 -7.36 9.20
N ALA A 79 16.02 -8.65 9.55
CA ALA A 79 17.19 -9.38 10.02
C ALA A 79 18.28 -9.45 8.94
N LEU A 80 17.93 -9.80 7.70
CA LEU A 80 18.85 -9.83 6.57
C LEU A 80 19.48 -8.46 6.33
N ALA A 81 18.67 -7.42 6.21
CA ALA A 81 19.17 -6.07 5.94
C ALA A 81 20.06 -5.53 7.07
N THR A 82 19.70 -5.80 8.34
CA THR A 82 20.51 -5.42 9.50
C THR A 82 21.82 -6.20 9.54
N SER A 83 21.79 -7.49 9.21
CA SER A 83 22.98 -8.34 9.13
C SER A 83 23.92 -7.85 8.04
N LEU A 84 23.41 -7.63 6.82
CA LEU A 84 24.20 -7.09 5.71
C LEU A 84 24.84 -5.74 6.08
N ARG A 85 24.09 -4.85 6.73
CA ARG A 85 24.61 -3.56 7.20
C ARG A 85 25.77 -3.75 8.19
N LYS A 86 25.63 -4.69 9.12
CA LYS A 86 26.62 -4.97 10.17
C LYS A 86 27.87 -5.65 9.61
N PHE A 87 27.71 -6.66 8.76
CA PHE A 87 28.83 -7.45 8.22
C PHE A 87 29.65 -6.68 7.17
N TYR A 88 28.99 -5.93 6.29
CA TYR A 88 29.67 -5.21 5.20
C TYR A 88 29.94 -3.74 5.51
N HIS A 89 29.70 -3.29 6.75
CA HIS A 89 29.89 -1.90 7.19
C HIS A 89 29.34 -0.86 6.20
N LEU A 90 28.17 -1.14 5.61
CA LEU A 90 27.62 -0.34 4.52
C LEU A 90 27.21 1.06 5.01
N ARG A 91 27.68 2.08 4.30
CA ARG A 91 27.19 3.47 4.45
C ARG A 91 25.76 3.59 3.93
N ALA A 92 25.11 4.72 4.21
CA ALA A 92 23.72 4.98 3.81
C ALA A 92 23.49 4.79 2.29
N SER A 93 24.45 5.17 1.45
CA SER A 93 24.39 4.95 -0.01
C SER A 93 24.51 3.48 -0.42
N GLY A 94 25.34 2.69 0.27
CA GLY A 94 25.41 1.24 0.03
C GLY A 94 24.13 0.53 0.46
N MET A 95 23.54 0.96 1.58
CA MET A 95 22.27 0.42 2.05
C MET A 95 21.11 0.73 1.11
N SER A 96 21.05 1.91 0.49
CA SER A 96 19.96 2.21 -0.46
C SER A 96 19.99 1.28 -1.68
N ILE A 97 21.18 0.91 -2.17
CA ILE A 97 21.32 -0.07 -3.26
C ILE A 97 20.80 -1.44 -2.80
N VAL A 98 21.18 -1.89 -1.61
CA VAL A 98 20.67 -3.16 -1.04
C VAL A 98 19.15 -3.14 -0.93
N TRP A 99 18.57 -2.08 -0.37
CA TRP A 99 17.12 -1.93 -0.27
C TRP A 99 16.43 -1.94 -1.64
N LEU A 100 17.00 -1.24 -2.63
CA LEU A 100 16.48 -1.23 -4.00
C LEU A 100 16.51 -2.62 -4.63
N LEU A 101 17.61 -3.37 -4.48
CA LEU A 101 17.74 -4.72 -5.02
C LEU A 101 16.73 -5.67 -4.38
N ILE A 102 16.61 -5.68 -3.05
CA ILE A 102 15.65 -6.55 -2.36
C ILE A 102 14.21 -6.17 -2.74
N SER A 103 13.91 -4.87 -2.83
CA SER A 103 12.59 -4.39 -3.25
C SER A 103 12.28 -4.80 -4.68
N LEU A 104 13.25 -4.71 -5.59
CA LEU A 104 13.10 -5.13 -6.99
C LEU A 104 12.83 -6.63 -7.09
N ILE A 105 13.60 -7.45 -6.36
CA ILE A 105 13.39 -8.91 -6.29
C ILE A 105 11.97 -9.22 -5.80
N TYR A 106 11.53 -8.54 -4.74
CA TYR A 106 10.19 -8.72 -4.19
C TYR A 106 9.10 -8.31 -5.20
N LEU A 107 9.28 -7.20 -5.91
CA LEU A 107 8.33 -6.72 -6.92
C LEU A 107 8.25 -7.67 -8.13
N ILE A 108 9.38 -8.23 -8.56
CA ILE A 108 9.44 -9.27 -9.61
C ILE A 108 8.70 -10.52 -9.14
N TYR A 109 8.91 -10.96 -7.90
CA TYR A 109 8.21 -12.11 -7.35
C TYR A 109 6.68 -11.92 -7.30
N LEU A 110 6.22 -10.73 -6.88
CA LEU A 110 4.79 -10.45 -6.75
C LEU A 110 4.08 -10.25 -8.09
N HIS A 111 4.73 -9.61 -9.06
CA HIS A 111 4.06 -9.16 -10.29
C HIS A 111 4.58 -9.82 -11.58
N GLY A 112 5.67 -10.58 -11.50
CA GLY A 112 6.24 -11.28 -12.65
C GLY A 112 6.61 -10.31 -13.77
N ALA A 113 6.28 -10.66 -15.01
CA ALA A 113 6.53 -9.83 -16.18
C ALA A 113 5.81 -8.47 -16.12
N CYS A 114 4.66 -8.37 -15.43
CA CYS A 114 3.88 -7.13 -15.33
C CYS A 114 4.60 -6.00 -14.59
N ILE A 115 5.74 -6.26 -13.93
CA ILE A 115 6.60 -5.23 -13.36
C ILE A 115 7.02 -4.17 -14.40
N LEU A 116 7.15 -4.57 -15.68
CA LEU A 116 7.48 -3.66 -16.76
C LEU A 116 6.45 -2.52 -16.91
N PHE A 117 5.16 -2.83 -16.75
CA PHE A 117 4.10 -1.82 -16.76
C PHE A 117 4.19 -0.89 -15.54
N ILE A 118 4.39 -1.45 -14.35
CA ILE A 118 4.52 -0.68 -13.10
C ILE A 118 5.68 0.30 -13.21
N LEU A 119 6.86 -0.19 -13.59
CA LEU A 119 8.07 0.63 -13.73
C LEU A 119 7.93 1.66 -14.85
N SER A 120 7.26 1.32 -15.96
CA SER A 120 6.98 2.26 -17.05
C SER A 120 6.11 3.42 -16.57
N ILE A 121 4.98 3.14 -15.93
CA ILE A 121 4.06 4.19 -15.45
C ILE A 121 4.71 5.02 -14.35
N ALA A 122 5.43 4.40 -13.41
CA ALA A 122 6.16 5.10 -12.37
C ALA A 122 7.28 5.99 -12.95
N SER A 123 8.00 5.52 -13.97
CA SER A 123 9.05 6.30 -14.64
C SER A 123 8.47 7.47 -15.43
N LEU A 124 7.36 7.26 -16.15
CA LEU A 124 6.64 8.33 -16.84
C LEU A 124 6.13 9.39 -15.85
N ASN A 125 5.57 8.96 -14.71
CA ASN A 125 5.17 9.86 -13.64
C ASN A 125 6.35 10.68 -13.12
N PHE A 126 7.48 10.03 -12.82
CA PHE A 126 8.71 10.71 -12.40
C PHE A 126 9.22 11.72 -13.43
N LEU A 127 9.23 11.36 -14.72
CA LEU A 127 9.63 12.26 -15.81
C LEU A 127 8.69 13.47 -15.92
N LEU A 128 7.38 13.24 -15.83
CA LEU A 128 6.37 14.29 -15.83
C LEU A 128 6.62 15.27 -14.68
N VAL A 129 6.84 14.78 -13.46
CA VAL A 129 7.19 15.62 -12.32
C VAL A 129 8.49 16.38 -12.59
N LYS A 130 9.54 15.72 -13.09
CA LYS A 130 10.83 16.37 -13.32
C LYS A 130 10.77 17.50 -14.35
N ILE A 131 9.95 17.35 -15.39
CA ILE A 131 9.79 18.35 -16.46
C ILE A 131 8.84 19.48 -16.03
N PHE A 132 7.68 19.12 -15.45
CA PHE A 132 6.59 20.07 -15.24
C PHE A 132 6.50 20.64 -13.82
N ALA A 133 7.24 20.14 -12.82
CA ALA A 133 7.12 20.56 -11.41
C ALA A 133 7.13 22.07 -11.15
N ARG A 134 7.82 22.86 -11.99
CA ARG A 134 7.93 24.33 -11.84
C ARG A 134 6.85 25.12 -12.58
N THR A 135 5.92 24.44 -13.23
CA THR A 135 4.85 25.07 -14.03
C THR A 135 3.56 25.22 -13.24
N LYS A 136 2.79 26.27 -13.51
CA LYS A 136 1.51 26.52 -12.83
C LYS A 136 0.46 25.44 -13.13
N TYR A 137 0.56 24.77 -14.27
CA TYR A 137 -0.39 23.74 -14.69
C TYR A 137 -0.01 22.33 -14.23
N PHE A 138 1.11 22.17 -13.52
CA PHE A 138 1.61 20.88 -13.06
C PHE A 138 0.57 20.02 -12.34
N PRO A 139 -0.22 20.54 -11.36
CA PRO A 139 -1.22 19.71 -10.69
C PRO A 139 -2.25 19.15 -11.66
N TYR A 140 -2.72 19.94 -12.63
CA TYR A 140 -3.70 19.49 -13.63
C TYR A 140 -3.15 18.42 -14.55
N VAL A 141 -1.90 18.59 -15.02
CA VAL A 141 -1.24 17.61 -15.91
C VAL A 141 -1.03 16.29 -15.17
N LEU A 142 -0.54 16.35 -13.94
CA LEU A 142 -0.32 15.15 -13.12
C LEU A 142 -1.65 14.48 -12.76
N TRP A 143 -2.69 15.24 -12.42
CA TRP A 143 -4.01 14.69 -12.09
C TRP A 143 -4.63 13.99 -13.30
N THR A 144 -4.59 14.63 -14.46
CA THR A 144 -5.10 14.06 -15.73
C THR A 144 -4.37 12.76 -16.07
N PHE A 145 -3.03 12.73 -15.93
CA PHE A 145 -2.23 11.54 -16.14
C PHE A 145 -2.64 10.39 -15.19
N ASN A 146 -2.76 10.65 -13.89
CA ASN A 146 -3.11 9.59 -12.94
C ASN A 146 -4.56 9.09 -13.14
N VAL A 147 -5.53 9.97 -13.40
CA VAL A 147 -6.92 9.58 -13.67
C VAL A 147 -7.01 8.77 -14.96
N PHE A 148 -6.27 9.15 -16.01
CA PHE A 148 -6.17 8.39 -17.24
C PHE A 148 -5.72 6.94 -16.96
N PHE A 149 -4.61 6.76 -16.23
CA PHE A 149 -4.11 5.43 -15.89
C PHE A 149 -5.04 4.66 -14.94
N LEU A 150 -5.73 5.32 -14.01
CA LEU A 150 -6.74 4.66 -13.17
C LEU A 150 -7.90 4.10 -14.00
N ILE A 151 -8.41 4.87 -14.96
CA ILE A 151 -9.48 4.43 -15.86
C ILE A 151 -8.98 3.28 -16.75
N PHE A 152 -7.81 3.42 -17.37
CA PHE A 152 -7.25 2.37 -18.23
C PHE A 152 -6.98 1.07 -17.46
N ASN A 153 -6.38 1.16 -16.26
CA ASN A 153 -6.17 -0.01 -15.39
C ASN A 153 -7.49 -0.71 -15.02
N ARG A 154 -8.60 0.03 -14.95
CA ARG A 154 -9.94 -0.52 -14.69
C ARG A 154 -10.56 -1.15 -15.93
N VAL A 155 -10.51 -0.48 -17.09
CA VAL A 155 -11.13 -0.94 -18.34
C VAL A 155 -10.46 -2.21 -18.86
N TYR A 156 -9.14 -2.28 -18.78
CA TYR A 156 -8.37 -3.42 -19.28
C TYR A 156 -8.15 -4.52 -18.24
N GLU A 157 -8.66 -4.36 -17.00
CA GLU A 157 -8.38 -5.24 -15.85
C GLU A 157 -6.89 -5.60 -15.68
N GLY A 158 -6.02 -4.65 -16.01
CA GLY A 158 -4.56 -4.84 -16.12
C GLY A 158 -4.12 -5.23 -17.53
N TYR A 159 -3.11 -4.51 -18.04
CA TYR A 159 -2.58 -4.68 -19.40
C TYR A 159 -2.08 -6.11 -19.68
N SER A 160 -2.32 -6.54 -20.92
CA SER A 160 -1.79 -7.78 -21.47
C SER A 160 -0.73 -7.48 -22.52
N PHE A 161 0.35 -8.25 -22.49
CA PHE A 161 1.46 -8.10 -23.45
C PHE A 161 1.04 -8.44 -24.88
N SER A 162 0.06 -9.33 -25.03
CA SER A 162 -0.62 -9.62 -26.30
C SER A 162 -1.19 -8.38 -27.02
N ILE A 163 -1.61 -7.35 -26.28
CA ILE A 163 -2.11 -6.10 -26.87
C ILE A 163 -0.97 -5.30 -27.53
N LEU A 164 0.25 -5.40 -27.01
CA LEU A 164 1.43 -4.72 -27.57
C LEU A 164 1.97 -5.44 -28.82
N GLY A 165 1.70 -6.73 -28.96
CA GLY A 165 2.05 -7.51 -30.13
C GLY A 165 2.13 -8.99 -29.83
N HIS A 166 1.88 -9.81 -30.85
CA HIS A 166 1.86 -11.27 -30.73
C HIS A 166 3.21 -11.85 -30.25
N GLN A 167 4.33 -11.17 -30.53
CA GLN A 167 5.67 -11.58 -30.08
C GLN A 167 5.82 -11.56 -28.55
N TRP A 168 5.09 -10.67 -27.87
CA TRP A 168 5.16 -10.51 -26.42
C TRP A 168 4.09 -11.31 -25.68
N ALA A 169 3.18 -11.98 -26.38
CA ALA A 169 2.11 -12.78 -25.79
C ALA A 169 2.62 -13.89 -24.85
N TYR A 170 3.82 -14.42 -25.08
CA TYR A 170 4.45 -15.38 -24.16
C TYR A 170 4.67 -14.79 -22.75
N LEU A 171 4.91 -13.49 -22.61
CA LEU A 171 5.07 -12.85 -21.29
C LEU A 171 3.77 -12.83 -20.48
N ASP A 172 2.61 -12.96 -21.12
CA ASP A 172 1.33 -13.06 -20.41
C ASP A 172 1.24 -14.36 -19.58
N SER A 173 2.04 -15.39 -19.86
CA SER A 173 2.10 -16.60 -19.02
C SER A 173 2.88 -16.39 -17.71
N PHE A 174 3.70 -15.34 -17.61
CA PHE A 174 4.51 -15.03 -16.44
C PHE A 174 3.88 -13.92 -15.58
N ARG A 175 2.57 -13.98 -15.39
CA ARG A 175 1.89 -13.08 -14.44
C ARG A 175 2.22 -13.49 -13.01
N GLY A 176 2.53 -12.50 -12.18
CA GLY A 176 2.83 -12.73 -10.77
C GLY A 176 1.62 -13.16 -9.94
N THR A 177 1.87 -13.40 -8.65
CA THR A 177 0.87 -13.89 -7.69
C THR A 177 -0.26 -12.88 -7.43
N PHE A 178 0.03 -11.59 -7.53
CA PHE A 178 -0.94 -10.53 -7.30
C PHE A 178 -1.30 -9.76 -8.57
N ARG A 179 -2.58 -9.39 -8.67
CA ARG A 179 -3.10 -8.46 -9.68
C ARG A 179 -2.49 -7.08 -9.48
N TRP A 180 -1.43 -6.81 -10.25
CA TRP A 180 -0.62 -5.61 -10.11
C TRP A 180 -1.43 -4.32 -10.19
N HIS A 181 -2.42 -4.25 -11.09
CA HIS A 181 -3.24 -3.05 -11.32
C HIS A 181 -4.07 -2.65 -10.09
N ILE A 182 -4.48 -3.60 -9.24
CA ILE A 182 -5.23 -3.30 -8.00
C ILE A 182 -4.30 -2.62 -7.00
N CYS A 183 -3.14 -3.22 -6.73
CA CYS A 183 -2.15 -2.67 -5.81
C CYS A 183 -1.64 -1.30 -6.27
N PHE A 184 -1.34 -1.18 -7.56
CA PHE A 184 -0.81 0.04 -8.15
C PHE A 184 -1.82 1.19 -8.18
N ASN A 185 -3.13 0.91 -8.30
CA ASN A 185 -4.16 1.95 -8.22
C ASN A 185 -4.16 2.68 -6.87
N PHE A 186 -3.87 1.98 -5.76
CA PHE A 186 -3.71 2.65 -4.45
C PHE A 186 -2.51 3.61 -4.44
N GLU A 187 -1.44 3.28 -5.14
CA GLU A 187 -0.26 4.15 -5.25
C GLU A 187 -0.54 5.39 -6.10
N LEU A 188 -1.24 5.23 -7.23
CA LEU A 188 -1.67 6.34 -8.09
C LEU A 188 -2.53 7.35 -7.31
N VAL A 189 -3.51 6.86 -6.54
CA VAL A 189 -4.35 7.72 -5.70
C VAL A 189 -3.52 8.44 -4.64
N ARG A 190 -2.55 7.75 -4.02
CA ARG A 190 -1.63 8.38 -3.05
C ARG A 190 -0.81 9.51 -3.69
N TRP A 191 -0.28 9.31 -4.90
CA TRP A 191 0.47 10.35 -5.61
C TRP A 191 -0.37 11.58 -5.92
N MET A 192 -1.67 11.39 -6.19
CA MET A 192 -2.61 12.50 -6.37
C MET A 192 -2.89 13.23 -5.05
N CYS A 193 -3.12 12.51 -3.96
CA CYS A 193 -3.43 13.11 -2.66
C CYS A 193 -2.27 13.90 -2.05
N CYS A 194 -1.01 13.47 -2.25
CA CYS A 194 0.16 14.17 -1.69
C CYS A 194 0.43 15.57 -2.29
N LEU A 195 -0.30 15.98 -3.34
CA LEU A 195 -0.23 17.35 -3.87
C LEU A 195 -1.23 18.33 -3.23
N ILE A 196 -2.13 17.84 -2.38
CA ILE A 196 -3.15 18.63 -1.66
C ILE A 196 -2.64 18.92 -0.25
#